data_AF-A0A379YTZ5-F1
#
_entry.id   AF-A0A379YTZ5-F1
#
_cell.length_a   1.000
_cell.length_b   1.000
_cell.length_c   1.000
_cell.angle_alpha   90.00
_cell.angle_beta   90.00
_cell.angle_gamma   90.00
#
_symmetry.space_group_name_H-M   'P 1'
#
loop_
_entity.id
_entity.type
_entity.pdbx_description
1 polymer ?
#
loop_
_entity_poly.entity_id
_entity_poly.type
_entity_poly.pdbx_seq_one_letter_code
_entity_poly.pdbx_strand_id
1 'polypeptide(L)'
;MLGVGFATFIHATLWPEYEGESLRQQVANVLRELSRFLGGENTNAIGIWQKIEGCEAVVARVTLEPTWQLADDNHESFTRHIQLIFNQTRSLLLTSEKLNTYLAGGGAALSAQERQALIEVQRQGGRVLAEYAAQLSRAPQALRAPDFHPPSAALHADTVRHLAQELSDGVNRLPAWGDA
;
A
#
# COMPACT_ATOMS: atom_id res chain seq x y z
N MET A 1 -11.72 -16.03 13.61
CA MET A 1 -13.13 -15.68 13.30
C MET A 1 -13.26 -14.18 12.93
N LEU A 2 -12.43 -13.68 12.00
CA LEU A 2 -12.47 -12.28 11.54
C LEU A 2 -12.69 -12.16 10.01
N GLY A 3 -12.60 -13.26 9.26
CA GLY A 3 -12.91 -13.30 7.83
C GLY A 3 -14.41 -13.32 7.49
N VAL A 4 -15.28 -13.72 8.44
CA VAL A 4 -16.73 -13.86 8.20
C VAL A 4 -17.49 -12.55 8.50
N GLY A 5 -16.92 -11.67 9.32
CA GLY A 5 -17.52 -10.36 9.65
C GLY A 5 -17.49 -9.37 8.48
N PHE A 6 -16.38 -9.34 7.71
CA PHE A 6 -16.24 -8.43 6.57
C PHE A 6 -17.13 -8.83 5.38
N ALA A 7 -17.24 -10.13 5.09
CA ALA A 7 -18.09 -10.62 4.00
C ALA A 7 -19.59 -10.34 4.23
N THR A 8 -20.02 -10.23 5.51
CA THR A 8 -21.43 -10.01 5.86
C THR A 8 -21.80 -8.53 5.89
N PHE A 9 -20.88 -7.64 6.28
CA PHE A 9 -21.11 -6.19 6.30
C PHE A 9 -21.27 -5.60 4.87
N ILE A 10 -20.57 -6.21 3.92
CA ILE A 10 -20.60 -5.87 2.49
C ILE A 10 -21.93 -6.28 1.83
N HIS A 11 -22.60 -7.31 2.34
CA HIS A 11 -23.83 -7.82 1.74
C HIS A 11 -25.05 -6.91 1.91
N ALA A 12 -25.01 -5.95 2.85
CA ALA A 12 -26.14 -5.07 3.15
C ALA A 12 -25.91 -3.59 2.78
N THR A 13 -24.69 -3.20 2.38
CA THR A 13 -24.34 -1.79 2.14
C THR A 13 -23.71 -1.50 0.77
N LEU A 14 -23.47 -2.51 -0.07
CA LEU A 14 -23.11 -2.35 -1.48
C LEU A 14 -24.38 -2.25 -2.33
N TRP A 15 -24.76 -1.05 -2.76
CA TRP A 15 -25.51 -0.69 -3.99
C TRP A 15 -25.77 0.85 -3.98
N PRO A 16 -26.08 1.54 -5.09
CA PRO A 16 -25.37 1.68 -6.37
C PRO A 16 -24.70 3.05 -6.63
N GLU A 17 -25.06 4.16 -5.98
CA GLU A 17 -24.54 5.49 -6.40
C GLU A 17 -23.24 6.00 -5.72
N TYR A 18 -22.67 5.27 -4.75
CA TYR A 18 -21.49 5.69 -3.95
C TYR A 18 -20.25 4.75 -4.09
N GLU A 19 -20.22 3.88 -5.10
CA GLU A 19 -19.41 2.65 -5.16
C GLU A 19 -17.89 2.85 -5.30
N GLY A 20 -17.42 3.81 -6.09
CA GLY A 20 -15.99 4.10 -6.20
C GLY A 20 -15.41 4.68 -4.91
N GLU A 21 -16.20 5.48 -4.19
CA GLU A 21 -15.79 6.18 -2.97
C GLU A 21 -15.51 5.22 -1.80
N SER A 22 -16.41 4.26 -1.58
CA SER A 22 -16.30 3.30 -0.48
C SER A 22 -15.13 2.34 -0.68
N LEU A 23 -14.92 1.85 -1.90
CA LEU A 23 -13.76 1.01 -2.22
C LEU A 23 -12.46 1.81 -2.13
N ARG A 24 -12.44 3.03 -2.66
CA ARG A 24 -11.29 3.94 -2.59
C ARG A 24 -10.90 4.25 -1.15
N GLN A 25 -11.88 4.47 -0.28
CA GLN A 25 -11.65 4.70 1.14
C GLN A 25 -11.09 3.45 1.85
N GLN A 26 -11.54 2.26 1.48
CA GLN A 26 -11.00 1.00 2.00
C GLN A 26 -9.54 0.79 1.55
N VAL A 27 -9.23 0.99 0.27
CA VAL A 27 -7.88 0.91 -0.27
C VAL A 27 -6.95 1.91 0.42
N ALA A 28 -7.41 3.17 0.57
CA ALA A 28 -6.68 4.19 1.30
C ALA A 28 -6.45 3.83 2.78
N ASN A 29 -7.40 3.15 3.43
CA ASN A 29 -7.22 2.68 4.80
C ASN A 29 -6.15 1.58 4.89
N VAL A 30 -6.15 0.61 3.95
CA VAL A 30 -5.10 -0.43 3.89
C VAL A 30 -3.73 0.19 3.67
N LEU A 31 -3.60 1.13 2.73
CA LEU A 31 -2.35 1.86 2.48
C LEU A 31 -1.89 2.64 3.71
N ARG A 32 -2.82 3.22 4.48
CA ARG A 32 -2.51 3.92 5.73
C ARG A 32 -2.06 2.98 6.85
N GLU A 33 -2.58 1.77 6.91
CA GLU A 33 -2.08 0.75 7.84
C GLU A 33 -0.70 0.26 7.44
N LEU A 34 -0.48 0.05 6.13
CA LEU A 34 0.84 -0.26 5.61
C LEU A 34 1.83 0.88 5.85
N SER A 35 1.42 2.15 5.72
CA SER A 35 2.29 3.30 5.96
C SER A 35 2.77 3.38 7.40
N ARG A 36 1.90 3.01 8.36
CA ARG A 36 2.23 2.88 9.78
C ARG A 36 3.19 1.72 10.04
N PHE A 37 2.90 0.56 9.46
CA PHE A 37 3.76 -0.61 9.55
C PHE A 37 5.16 -0.35 8.97
N LEU A 38 5.23 0.29 7.80
CA LEU A 38 6.48 0.71 7.16
C LEU A 38 7.21 1.77 7.99
N GLY A 39 6.48 2.67 8.63
CA GLY A 39 7.03 3.68 9.56
C GLY A 39 7.57 3.10 10.88
N GLY A 40 7.56 1.78 11.05
CA GLY A 40 8.09 1.10 12.24
C GLY A 40 7.09 1.00 13.41
N GLU A 41 5.81 1.32 13.19
CA GLU A 41 4.78 1.07 14.20
C GLU A 41 4.53 -0.44 14.35
N ASN A 42 4.26 -0.90 15.57
CA ASN A 42 3.93 -2.30 15.87
C ASN A 42 2.52 -2.65 15.37
N THR A 43 2.39 -2.75 14.06
CA THR A 43 1.16 -3.08 13.34
C THR A 43 1.20 -4.54 12.93
N ASN A 44 0.05 -5.23 13.00
CA ASN A 44 -0.04 -6.64 12.64
C ASN A 44 0.00 -6.83 11.11
N ALA A 45 1.15 -7.23 10.57
CA ALA A 45 1.34 -7.51 9.14
C ALA A 45 0.33 -8.54 8.59
N ILE A 46 0.01 -9.58 9.37
CA ILE A 46 -0.99 -10.59 9.00
C ILE A 46 -2.38 -9.95 8.84
N GLY A 47 -2.71 -8.98 9.68
CA GLY A 47 -3.96 -8.23 9.58
C GLY A 47 -4.03 -7.38 8.31
N ILE A 48 -2.90 -6.82 7.86
CA ILE A 48 -2.81 -6.06 6.61
C ILE A 48 -2.98 -7.00 5.41
N TRP A 49 -2.32 -8.16 5.41
CA TRP A 49 -2.47 -9.20 4.38
C TRP A 49 -3.94 -9.63 4.20
N GLN A 50 -4.63 -9.94 5.30
CA GLN A 50 -6.04 -10.34 5.26
C GLN A 50 -6.96 -9.24 4.71
N LYS A 51 -6.66 -7.97 5.00
CA LYS A 51 -7.42 -6.84 4.45
C LYS A 51 -7.20 -6.68 2.95
N ILE A 52 -5.98 -6.88 2.46
CA ILE A 52 -5.67 -6.85 1.03
C ILE A 52 -6.47 -7.94 0.30
N GLU A 53 -6.40 -9.19 0.78
CA GLU A 53 -7.14 -10.32 0.18
C GLU A 53 -8.66 -10.12 0.22
N GLY A 54 -9.18 -9.59 1.33
CA GLY A 54 -10.59 -9.26 1.46
C GLY A 54 -11.05 -8.19 0.46
N CYS A 55 -10.24 -7.15 0.25
CA CYS A 55 -10.57 -6.12 -0.73
C CYS A 55 -10.53 -6.64 -2.17
N GLU A 56 -9.58 -7.50 -2.51
CA GLU A 56 -9.50 -8.08 -3.85
C GLU A 56 -10.63 -9.03 -4.18
N ALA A 57 -11.07 -9.84 -3.21
CA ALA A 57 -12.25 -10.70 -3.40
C ALA A 57 -13.50 -9.88 -3.73
N VAL A 58 -13.62 -8.68 -3.12
CA VAL A 58 -14.71 -7.73 -3.42
C VAL A 58 -14.56 -7.16 -4.82
N VAL A 59 -13.37 -6.69 -5.20
CA VAL A 59 -13.09 -6.16 -6.54
C VAL A 59 -13.37 -7.22 -7.62
N ALA A 60 -12.91 -8.45 -7.43
CA ALA A 60 -13.14 -9.56 -8.36
C ALA A 60 -14.64 -9.84 -8.54
N ARG A 61 -15.41 -9.78 -7.46
CA ARG A 61 -16.87 -9.98 -7.52
C ARG A 61 -17.56 -8.84 -8.27
N VAL A 62 -17.20 -7.58 -8.01
CA VAL A 62 -17.77 -6.39 -8.66
C VAL A 62 -17.48 -6.39 -10.16
N THR A 63 -16.26 -6.78 -10.56
CA THR A 63 -15.86 -6.84 -11.98
C THR A 63 -16.66 -7.88 -12.79
N LEU A 64 -17.22 -8.89 -12.10
CA LEU A 64 -18.07 -9.92 -12.70
C LEU A 64 -19.55 -9.54 -12.71
N GLU A 65 -19.96 -8.42 -12.11
CA GLU A 65 -21.35 -7.99 -12.14
C GLU A 65 -21.69 -7.34 -13.49
N PRO A 66 -22.77 -7.79 -14.16
CA PRO A 66 -23.11 -7.33 -15.51
C PRO A 66 -23.44 -5.83 -15.56
N THR A 67 -23.98 -5.26 -14.48
CA THR A 67 -24.27 -3.83 -14.37
C THR A 67 -22.99 -2.97 -14.36
N TRP A 68 -21.89 -3.51 -13.80
CA TRP A 68 -20.59 -2.85 -13.75
C TRP A 68 -19.87 -2.89 -15.11
N GLN A 69 -20.00 -3.99 -15.84
CA GLN A 69 -19.45 -4.13 -17.21
C GLN A 69 -20.19 -3.26 -18.24
N LEU A 70 -21.45 -2.90 -17.96
CA LEU A 70 -22.25 -2.01 -18.79
C LEU A 70 -22.07 -0.53 -18.45
N ALA A 71 -21.40 -0.20 -17.34
CA ALA A 71 -21.06 1.16 -16.97
C ALA A 71 -19.78 1.60 -17.70
N ASP A 72 -19.72 2.88 -18.10
CA ASP A 72 -18.68 3.53 -18.93
C ASP A 72 -17.22 3.09 -18.69
N ASP A 73 -16.33 3.38 -19.66
CA ASP A 73 -14.87 3.16 -19.65
C ASP A 73 -14.13 3.60 -18.35
N ASN A 74 -14.74 4.49 -17.56
CA ASN A 74 -14.24 4.94 -16.26
C ASN A 74 -14.20 3.81 -15.19
N HIS A 75 -15.05 2.78 -15.30
CA HIS A 75 -15.10 1.68 -14.34
C HIS A 75 -14.01 0.62 -14.57
N GLU A 76 -13.67 0.35 -15.83
CA GLU A 76 -12.59 -0.59 -16.17
C GLU A 76 -11.21 -0.02 -15.81
N SER A 77 -10.99 1.26 -16.12
CA SER A 77 -9.76 1.99 -15.74
C SER A 77 -9.61 2.08 -14.21
N PHE A 78 -10.71 2.30 -13.47
CA PHE A 78 -10.69 2.27 -12.01
C PHE A 78 -10.34 0.89 -11.45
N THR A 79 -10.98 -0.19 -11.92
CA THR A 79 -10.66 -1.55 -11.46
C THR A 79 -9.19 -1.91 -11.72
N ARG A 80 -8.68 -1.59 -12.91
CA ARG A 80 -7.27 -1.82 -13.27
C ARG A 80 -6.33 -1.03 -12.36
N HIS A 81 -6.64 0.24 -12.11
CA HIS A 81 -5.86 1.10 -11.21
C HIS A 81 -5.81 0.55 -9.77
N ILE A 82 -6.93 0.07 -9.25
CA ILE A 82 -6.99 -0.55 -7.92
C ILE A 82 -6.19 -1.86 -7.86
N GLN A 83 -6.23 -2.69 -8.90
CA GLN A 83 -5.40 -3.90 -8.99
C GLN A 83 -3.89 -3.59 -9.00
N LEU A 84 -3.48 -2.55 -9.73
CA LEU A 84 -2.08 -2.08 -9.73
C LEU A 84 -1.65 -1.63 -8.33
N ILE A 85 -2.50 -0.86 -7.63
CA ILE A 85 -2.25 -0.45 -6.24
C ILE A 85 -2.11 -1.68 -5.34
N PHE A 86 -2.99 -2.68 -5.42
CA PHE A 86 -2.92 -3.87 -4.56
C PHE A 86 -1.66 -4.71 -4.82
N ASN A 87 -1.32 -4.95 -6.09
CA ASN A 87 -0.10 -5.65 -6.45
C ASN A 87 1.13 -4.94 -5.87
N GLN A 88 1.17 -3.61 -5.98
CA GLN A 88 2.27 -2.83 -5.43
C GLN A 88 2.27 -2.80 -3.89
N THR A 89 1.10 -2.75 -3.26
CA THR A 89 0.92 -2.80 -1.80
C THR A 89 1.51 -4.09 -1.22
N ARG A 90 1.32 -5.24 -1.89
CA ARG A 90 1.94 -6.50 -1.49
C ARG A 90 3.45 -6.47 -1.56
N SER A 91 4.00 -5.96 -2.67
CA SER A 91 5.45 -5.81 -2.81
C SER A 91 6.02 -4.95 -1.69
N LEU A 92 5.37 -3.83 -1.37
CA LEU A 92 5.76 -2.93 -0.29
C LEU A 92 5.66 -3.59 1.09
N LEU A 93 4.63 -4.41 1.34
CA LEU A 93 4.49 -5.15 2.59
C LEU A 93 5.65 -6.15 2.79
N LEU A 94 6.01 -6.90 1.74
CA LEU A 94 7.18 -7.80 1.78
C LEU A 94 8.49 -7.04 2.01
N THR A 95 8.72 -5.93 1.31
CA THR A 95 9.91 -5.08 1.52
C THR A 95 9.93 -4.51 2.94
N SER A 96 8.78 -4.13 3.50
CA SER A 96 8.66 -3.64 4.88
C SER A 96 8.98 -4.73 5.91
N GLU A 97 8.53 -5.97 5.69
CA GLU A 97 8.85 -7.12 6.56
C GLU A 97 10.35 -7.44 6.55
N LYS A 98 11.00 -7.43 5.37
CA LYS A 98 12.45 -7.60 5.25
C LYS A 98 13.20 -6.53 6.04
N LEU A 99 12.78 -5.27 5.89
CA LEU A 99 13.37 -4.12 6.55
C LEU A 99 13.23 -4.18 8.07
N ASN A 100 12.03 -4.52 8.56
CA ASN A 100 11.76 -4.74 9.98
C ASN A 100 12.60 -5.89 10.56
N THR A 101 12.74 -7.00 9.82
CA THR A 101 13.58 -8.15 10.23
C THR A 101 15.05 -7.75 10.34
N TYR A 102 15.54 -6.98 9.38
CA TYR A 102 16.93 -6.49 9.36
C TYR A 102 17.19 -5.53 10.53
N LEU A 103 16.25 -4.62 10.83
CA LEU A 103 16.31 -3.72 11.98
C LEU A 103 16.15 -4.44 13.33
N ALA A 104 15.36 -5.51 13.40
CA ALA A 104 15.22 -6.32 14.62
C ALA A 104 16.48 -7.12 14.99
N GLY A 105 17.53 -7.08 14.16
CA GLY A 105 18.80 -7.76 14.41
C GLY A 105 18.94 -9.11 13.69
N GLY A 106 18.07 -9.42 12.73
CA GLY A 106 18.20 -10.60 11.86
C GLY A 106 19.27 -10.48 10.77
N GLY A 107 20.04 -9.39 10.73
CA GLY A 107 21.09 -9.11 9.74
C GLY A 107 22.49 -8.89 10.34
N ALA A 108 23.45 -8.50 9.50
CA ALA A 108 24.80 -8.10 9.93
C ALA A 108 24.74 -6.97 10.97
N ALA A 109 25.73 -6.90 11.86
CA ALA A 109 25.78 -5.88 12.92
C ALA A 109 25.86 -4.46 12.32
N LEU A 110 24.70 -3.80 12.22
CA LEU A 110 24.62 -2.40 11.82
C LEU A 110 25.29 -1.51 12.86
N SER A 111 26.06 -0.54 12.40
CA SER A 111 26.45 0.57 13.27
C SER A 111 25.22 1.34 13.76
N ALA A 112 25.35 2.04 14.89
CA ALA A 112 24.27 2.88 15.41
C ALA A 112 23.82 3.94 14.38
N GLN A 113 24.77 4.48 13.61
CA GLN A 113 24.50 5.46 12.56
C GLN A 113 23.72 4.85 11.39
N GLU A 114 24.11 3.67 10.90
CA GLU A 114 23.39 2.98 9.81
C GLU A 114 21.99 2.56 10.24
N ARG A 115 21.84 2.07 11.48
CA ARG A 115 20.52 1.77 12.06
C ARG A 115 19.63 3.01 12.06
N GLN A 116 20.15 4.16 12.52
CA GLN A 116 19.38 5.40 12.56
C GLN A 116 19.01 5.90 11.16
N ALA A 117 19.93 5.80 10.20
CA ALA A 117 19.67 6.17 8.82
C ALA A 117 18.59 5.27 8.18
N LEU A 118 18.62 3.97 8.47
CA LEU A 118 17.63 3.02 7.96
C LEU A 118 16.24 3.22 8.57
N ILE A 119 16.16 3.57 9.86
CA ILE A 119 14.91 3.98 10.53
C ILE A 119 14.35 5.26 9.88
N GLU A 120 15.21 6.22 9.57
CA GLU A 120 14.78 7.45 8.89
C GLU A 120 14.24 7.16 7.48
N VAL A 121 14.88 6.25 6.74
CA VAL A 121 14.39 5.76 5.43
C VAL A 121 13.00 5.13 5.58
N GLN A 122 12.79 4.26 6.57
CA GLN A 122 11.47 3.68 6.89
C GLN A 122 10.42 4.77 7.15
N ARG A 123 10.76 5.71 8.03
CA ARG A 123 9.86 6.78 8.45
C ARG A 123 9.46 7.67 7.28
N GLN A 124 10.41 8.01 6.40
CA GLN A 124 10.14 8.80 5.21
C GLN A 124 9.27 8.04 4.20
N GLY A 125 9.58 6.77 3.94
CA GLY A 125 8.75 5.91 3.07
C GLY A 125 7.32 5.77 3.59
N GLY A 126 7.17 5.56 4.91
CA GLY A 126 5.87 5.55 5.58
C GLY A 126 5.13 6.87 5.43
N ARG A 127 5.80 8.02 5.57
CA ARG A 127 5.17 9.34 5.35
C ARG A 127 4.68 9.51 3.91
N VAL A 128 5.51 9.18 2.92
CA VAL A 128 5.13 9.29 1.49
C VAL A 128 3.94 8.39 1.18
N LEU A 129 3.93 7.16 1.71
CA LEU A 129 2.81 6.24 1.53
C LEU A 129 1.52 6.74 2.22
N ALA A 130 1.63 7.37 3.39
CA ALA A 130 0.50 7.98 4.07
C ALA A 130 -0.07 9.18 3.28
N GLU A 131 0.80 9.98 2.66
CA GLU A 131 0.42 11.09 1.78
C GLU A 131 -0.28 10.57 0.51
N TYR A 132 0.25 9.52 -0.11
CA TYR A 132 -0.38 8.84 -1.24
C TYR A 132 -1.77 8.31 -0.87
N ALA A 133 -1.90 7.62 0.28
CA ALA A 133 -3.18 7.15 0.79
C ALA A 133 -4.17 8.29 1.06
N ALA A 134 -3.68 9.43 1.57
CA ALA A 134 -4.51 10.60 1.81
C ALA A 134 -5.00 11.26 0.50
N GLN A 135 -4.15 11.34 -0.52
CA GLN A 135 -4.52 11.81 -1.86
C GLN A 135 -5.58 10.89 -2.48
N LEU A 136 -5.34 9.58 -2.44
CA LEU A 136 -6.30 8.58 -2.88
C LEU A 136 -7.63 8.73 -2.14
N SER A 137 -7.63 9.06 -0.84
CA SER A 137 -8.85 9.27 -0.06
C SER A 137 -9.60 10.59 -0.33
N ARG A 138 -8.96 11.62 -0.90
CA ARG A 138 -9.55 12.97 -1.02
C ARG A 138 -9.89 13.39 -2.44
N ALA A 139 -9.02 13.06 -3.40
CA ALA A 139 -9.14 13.54 -4.78
C ALA A 139 -8.39 12.59 -5.73
N PRO A 140 -9.02 11.50 -6.20
CA PRO A 140 -8.35 10.49 -7.04
C PRO A 140 -7.77 11.09 -8.32
N GLN A 141 -8.46 12.02 -8.98
CA GLN A 141 -7.97 12.72 -10.17
C GLN A 141 -6.72 13.59 -9.96
N ALA A 142 -6.34 13.86 -8.72
CA ALA A 142 -5.13 14.59 -8.37
C ALA A 142 -4.03 13.67 -7.82
N LEU A 143 -4.25 12.36 -7.81
CA LEU A 143 -3.29 11.37 -7.31
C LEU A 143 -2.05 11.35 -8.19
N ARG A 144 -0.92 11.72 -7.60
CA ARG A 144 0.38 11.70 -8.27
C ARG A 144 1.15 10.45 -7.87
N ALA A 145 1.95 9.96 -8.82
CA ALA A 145 2.97 8.98 -8.51
C ALA A 145 3.89 9.54 -7.40
N PRO A 146 4.26 8.72 -6.41
CA PRO A 146 5.21 9.13 -5.38
C PRO A 146 6.58 9.51 -5.95
N ASP A 147 7.24 10.45 -5.28
CA ASP A 147 8.62 10.85 -5.55
C ASP A 147 9.46 10.67 -4.27
N PHE A 148 9.82 9.42 -3.99
CA PHE A 148 10.56 9.04 -2.79
C PHE A 148 12.03 8.74 -3.11
N HIS A 149 12.91 9.56 -2.54
CA HIS A 149 14.36 9.41 -2.61
C HIS A 149 14.97 9.30 -1.21
N PRO A 150 15.44 8.12 -0.79
CA PRO A 150 16.00 7.93 0.54
C PRO A 150 17.35 8.63 0.70
N PRO A 151 17.68 9.17 1.88
CA PRO A 151 19.00 9.71 2.18
C PRO A 151 20.05 8.60 2.23
N SER A 152 20.68 8.33 1.09
CA SER A 152 21.63 7.22 0.90
C SER A 152 23.04 7.50 1.42
N ALA A 153 23.38 8.77 1.67
CA ALA A 153 24.74 9.18 2.06
C ALA A 153 25.24 8.55 3.37
N ALA A 154 24.33 8.16 4.27
CA ALA A 154 24.67 7.51 5.53
C ALA A 154 24.67 5.97 5.46
N LEU A 155 24.24 5.39 4.33
CA LEU A 155 24.10 3.94 4.15
C LEU A 155 25.35 3.37 3.49
N HIS A 156 26.21 2.73 4.28
CA HIS A 156 27.51 2.25 3.79
C HIS A 156 27.46 0.80 3.37
N ALA A 157 26.83 -0.08 4.16
CA ALA A 157 26.65 -1.48 3.80
C ALA A 157 25.81 -1.65 2.51
N ASP A 158 26.31 -2.47 1.57
CA ASP A 158 25.64 -2.74 0.29
C ASP A 158 24.22 -3.30 0.49
N THR A 159 24.03 -4.18 1.48
CA THR A 159 22.71 -4.74 1.82
C THR A 159 21.73 -3.64 2.26
N VAL A 160 22.20 -2.65 3.02
CA VAL A 160 21.35 -1.56 3.50
C VAL A 160 20.99 -0.60 2.38
N ARG A 161 21.96 -0.28 1.50
CA ARG A 161 21.69 0.48 0.27
C ARG A 161 20.68 -0.23 -0.62
N HIS A 162 20.83 -1.54 -0.80
CA HIS A 162 19.89 -2.34 -1.58
C HIS A 162 18.49 -2.31 -0.97
N LEU A 163 18.33 -2.49 0.34
CA LEU A 163 17.01 -2.43 0.99
C LEU A 163 16.36 -1.06 0.88
N ALA A 164 17.14 0.02 1.03
CA ALA A 164 16.64 1.38 0.85
C ALA A 164 16.22 1.66 -0.60
N GLN A 165 16.98 1.14 -1.58
CA GLN A 165 16.63 1.25 -3.00
C GLN A 165 15.39 0.42 -3.35
N GLU A 166 15.28 -0.82 -2.84
CA GLU A 166 14.11 -1.67 -3.05
C GLU A 166 12.84 -1.00 -2.50
N LEU A 167 12.94 -0.32 -1.35
CA LEU A 167 11.85 0.48 -0.82
C LEU A 167 11.54 1.71 -1.71
N SER A 168 12.57 2.44 -2.16
CA SER A 168 12.42 3.59 -3.06
C SER A 168 11.70 3.20 -4.34
N ASP A 169 12.20 2.17 -5.02
CA ASP A 169 11.63 1.63 -6.25
C ASP A 169 10.20 1.12 -6.01
N GLY A 170 9.96 0.48 -4.87
CA GLY A 170 8.63 0.00 -4.49
C GLY A 170 7.63 1.14 -4.28
N VAL A 171 8.03 2.23 -3.63
CA VAL A 171 7.12 3.36 -3.40
C VAL A 171 6.88 4.11 -4.71
N ASN A 172 7.92 4.32 -5.52
CA ASN A 172 7.82 5.06 -6.78
C ASN A 172 7.10 4.30 -7.90
N ARG A 173 6.87 2.99 -7.74
CA ARG A 173 6.04 2.17 -8.65
C ARG A 173 4.54 2.29 -8.40
N LEU A 174 4.11 3.03 -7.37
CA LEU A 174 2.69 3.29 -7.16
C LEU A 174 2.16 4.16 -8.32
N PRO A 175 1.03 3.76 -8.95
CA PRO A 175 0.55 4.41 -10.17
C PRO A 175 0.00 5.82 -9.90
N ALA A 176 0.15 6.74 -10.86
CA ALA A 176 -0.65 7.96 -10.87
C ALA A 176 -2.07 7.63 -11.37
N TRP A 177 -3.04 8.49 -11.04
CA TRP A 177 -4.38 8.33 -11.60
C TRP A 177 -4.37 8.56 -13.11
N GLY A 178 -4.90 7.60 -13.88
CA GLY A 178 -4.91 7.65 -15.34
C GLY A 178 -3.74 6.94 -16.04
N ASP A 179 -2.78 6.35 -15.30
CA ASP A 179 -1.72 5.50 -15.87
C ASP A 179 -2.22 4.08 -16.27
N ALA A 180 -3.52 3.81 -16.19
CA ALA A 180 -4.14 2.49 -16.35
C ALA A 180 -4.87 2.35 -17.70
#